data_AF-A0A699Z6N0-F1
#
_entry.id   AF-A0A699Z6N0-F1
#
_cell.length_a   1.000
_cell.length_b   1.000
_cell.length_c   1.000
_cell.angle_alpha   90.00
_cell.angle_beta   90.00
_cell.angle_gamma   90.00
#
_symmetry.space_group_name_H-M   'P 1'
#
loop_
_entity.id
_entity.type
_entity.pdbx_description
1 polymer ?
#
loop_
_entity_poly.entity_id
_entity_poly.type
_entity_poly.pdbx_seq_one_letter_code
_entity_poly.pdbx_strand_id
1 'polypeptide(L)'
;MDIAPHTIILSVPWDRIFKSQPESALQMHWSAEMAVRLLVERSAGPASAWAPWLAALPAHVATPLEWSAAEVAAVGDPGIQSEVLGMQACITACWGEAAEAAEGGPGGGDG
;
A
#
# COMPACT_ATOMS: atom_id res chain seq x y z
N MET A 1 17.17 26.48 13.71
CA MET A 1 18.01 25.39 14.26
C MET A 1 19.08 25.13 13.22
N ASP A 2 20.34 25.35 13.54
CA ASP A 2 21.45 25.08 12.63
C ASP A 2 21.97 23.66 12.92
N ILE A 3 21.92 22.77 11.92
CA ILE A 3 22.34 21.37 12.05
C ILE A 3 23.62 21.22 11.24
N ALA A 4 24.75 20.95 11.92
CA ALA A 4 26.03 20.79 11.26
C ALA A 4 26.03 19.56 10.32
N PRO A 5 26.83 19.59 9.23
CA PRO A 5 27.01 18.44 8.36
C PRO A 5 27.35 17.16 9.15
N HIS A 6 26.81 16.02 8.72
CA HIS A 6 26.99 14.69 9.34
C HIS A 6 26.43 14.51 10.75
N THR A 7 25.63 15.45 11.26
CA THR A 7 24.91 15.24 12.53
C THR A 7 23.84 14.15 12.36
N ILE A 8 23.85 13.16 13.26
CA ILE A 8 22.78 12.15 13.34
C ILE A 8 21.53 12.83 13.91
N ILE A 9 20.47 12.91 13.11
CA ILE A 9 19.20 13.54 13.51
C ILE A 9 18.31 12.55 14.26
N LEU A 10 18.33 11.28 13.86
CA LEU A 10 17.52 10.21 14.43
C LEU A 10 18.25 8.87 14.27
N SER A 11 18.04 7.96 15.23
CA SER A 11 18.41 6.56 15.12
C SER A 11 17.21 5.71 15.55
N VAL A 12 16.84 4.72 14.74
CA VAL A 12 15.69 3.85 14.99
C VAL A 12 16.19 2.43 15.27
N PRO A 13 15.84 1.84 16.43
CA PRO A 13 16.15 0.45 16.73
C PRO A 13 15.61 -0.53 15.69
N TRP A 14 16.35 -1.60 15.39
CA TRP A 14 15.99 -2.56 14.32
C TRP A 14 14.69 -3.34 14.57
N ASP A 15 14.34 -3.52 15.85
CA ASP A 15 13.08 -4.11 16.32
C ASP A 15 11.87 -3.16 16.18
N ARG A 16 12.13 -1.88 15.90
CA ARG A 16 11.12 -0.84 15.64
C ARG A 16 10.96 -0.51 14.17
N ILE A 17 11.43 -1.38 13.28
CA ILE A 17 11.21 -1.27 11.82
C ILE A 17 10.03 -2.15 11.41
N PHE A 18 9.05 -1.53 10.77
CA PHE A 18 7.98 -2.25 10.08
C PHE A 18 8.54 -2.82 8.77
N LYS A 19 8.85 -4.13 8.76
CA LYS A 19 9.57 -4.83 7.68
C LYS A 19 8.94 -6.18 7.39
N SER A 20 9.15 -6.72 6.19
CA SER A 20 8.66 -8.04 5.75
C SER A 20 9.05 -9.16 6.73
N GLN A 21 8.18 -10.17 6.87
CA GLN A 21 8.52 -11.35 7.67
C GLN A 21 9.37 -12.32 6.83
N PRO A 22 10.40 -12.97 7.43
CA PRO A 22 11.28 -13.87 6.69
C PRO A 22 10.58 -15.10 6.09
N GLU A 23 9.42 -15.47 6.63
CA GLU A 23 8.63 -16.65 6.26
C GLU A 23 7.19 -16.26 5.92
N SER A 24 6.98 -15.36 4.95
CA SER A 24 5.61 -15.19 4.46
C SER A 24 5.19 -16.47 3.74
N ALA A 25 4.37 -17.30 4.39
CA ALA A 25 3.70 -18.46 3.78
C ALA A 25 2.86 -18.08 2.55
N LEU A 26 2.60 -16.79 2.39
CA LEU A 26 1.96 -16.16 1.26
C LEU A 26 2.96 -16.05 0.11
N GLN A 27 2.77 -16.86 -0.94
CA GLN A 27 3.47 -16.76 -2.23
C GLN A 27 3.03 -15.49 -2.98
N MET A 28 3.28 -14.32 -2.40
CA MET A 28 2.86 -13.02 -2.95
C MET A 28 4.05 -12.07 -3.09
N HIS A 29 3.88 -11.06 -3.94
CA HIS A 29 4.86 -9.99 -4.09
C HIS A 29 5.06 -9.25 -2.75
N TRP A 30 6.29 -8.82 -2.46
CA TRP A 30 6.67 -8.17 -1.20
C TRP A 30 5.75 -7.01 -0.80
N SER A 31 5.38 -6.15 -1.75
CA SER A 31 4.50 -5.01 -1.46
C SER A 31 3.09 -5.43 -1.05
N ALA A 32 2.58 -6.54 -1.58
CA ALA A 32 1.28 -7.09 -1.20
C ALA A 32 1.33 -7.66 0.22
N GLU A 33 2.40 -8.36 0.58
CA GLU A 33 2.63 -8.86 1.95
C GLU A 33 2.66 -7.70 2.96
N MET A 34 3.42 -6.65 2.64
CA MET A 34 3.48 -5.46 3.48
C MET A 34 2.13 -4.74 3.60
N ALA A 35 1.37 -4.64 2.51
CA ALA A 35 0.03 -4.05 2.51
C ALA A 35 -0.94 -4.83 3.41
N VAL A 36 -0.98 -6.17 3.28
CA VAL A 36 -1.80 -7.04 4.13
C VAL A 36 -1.43 -6.87 5.60
N ARG A 37 -0.13 -6.81 5.92
CA ARG A 37 0.30 -6.62 7.30
C ARG A 37 -0.06 -5.25 7.86
N LEU A 38 0.01 -4.19 7.05
CA LEU A 38 -0.49 -2.87 7.47
C LEU A 38 -1.99 -2.92 7.79
N LEU A 39 -2.78 -3.66 7.01
CA LEU A 39 -4.21 -3.84 7.28
C LEU A 39 -4.45 -4.62 8.58
N VAL A 40 -3.66 -5.67 8.86
CA VAL A 40 -3.73 -6.44 10.12
C VAL A 40 -3.38 -5.57 11.33
N GLU A 41 -2.29 -4.79 11.27
CA GLU A 41 -1.95 -3.90 12.38
C GLU A 41 -2.99 -2.80 12.58
N ARG A 42 -3.57 -2.29 11.49
CA ARG A 42 -4.65 -1.30 11.55
C ARG A 42 -5.92 -1.88 12.16
N SER A 43 -6.27 -3.13 11.85
CA SER A 43 -7.46 -3.78 12.42
C SER A 43 -7.31 -4.11 13.90
N ALA A 44 -6.07 -4.34 14.38
CA ALA A 44 -5.78 -4.49 15.81
C ALA A 44 -5.99 -3.18 16.61
N GLY A 45 -6.07 -2.02 15.94
CA GLY A 45 -6.40 -0.75 16.56
C GLY A 45 -5.43 -0.38 17.70
N PRO A 46 -5.91 0.11 18.87
CA PRO A 46 -5.06 0.50 19.99
C PRO A 46 -4.18 -0.61 20.58
N ALA A 47 -4.47 -1.88 20.27
CA ALA A 47 -3.66 -3.01 20.73
C ALA A 47 -2.39 -3.22 19.88
N SER A 48 -2.31 -2.61 18.70
CA SER A 48 -1.11 -2.69 17.86
C SER A 48 0.05 -1.91 18.48
N ALA A 49 1.24 -2.53 18.51
CA ALA A 49 2.48 -1.82 18.87
C ALA A 49 2.80 -0.65 17.91
N TRP A 50 2.19 -0.65 16.73
CA TRP A 50 2.34 0.36 15.69
C TRP A 50 1.24 1.42 15.71
N ALA A 51 0.24 1.31 16.59
CA ALA A 51 -0.90 2.22 16.62
C ALA A 51 -0.51 3.71 16.61
N PRO A 52 0.50 4.18 17.40
CA PRO A 52 0.91 5.59 17.35
C PRO A 52 1.51 6.01 16.00
N TRP A 53 2.28 5.12 15.37
CA TRP A 53 2.88 5.38 14.07
C TRP A 53 1.83 5.37 12.95
N LEU A 54 0.92 4.39 12.97
CA LEU A 54 -0.19 4.31 12.01
C LEU A 54 -1.12 5.52 12.10
N ALA A 55 -1.37 6.04 13.31
CA ALA A 55 -2.16 7.25 13.52
C ALA A 55 -1.47 8.52 13.00
N ALA A 56 -0.14 8.51 12.90
CA ALA A 56 0.65 9.62 12.37
C ALA A 56 0.79 9.58 10.84
N LEU A 57 0.40 8.48 10.19
CA LEU A 57 0.44 8.38 8.74
C LEU A 57 -0.57 9.34 8.10
N PRO A 58 -0.25 9.89 6.91
CA PRO A 58 -1.22 10.65 6.16
C PRO A 58 -2.44 9.78 5.84
N ALA A 59 -3.64 10.35 5.95
CA ALA A 59 -4.87 9.66 5.58
C ALA A 59 -4.91 9.32 4.09
N HIS A 60 -4.18 10.07 3.28
CA HIS A 60 -4.14 9.95 1.83
C HIS A 60 -2.76 10.40 1.31
N VAL A 61 -2.26 9.67 0.30
CA VAL A 61 -1.06 10.05 -0.46
C VAL A 61 -1.48 10.09 -1.91
N ALA A 62 -1.49 11.28 -2.51
CA ALA A 62 -1.84 11.44 -3.92
C ALA A 62 -0.81 10.71 -4.79
N THR A 63 -1.27 9.74 -5.57
CA THR A 63 -0.44 9.03 -6.54
C THR A 63 -0.93 9.27 -7.97
N PRO A 64 -0.08 9.09 -8.99
CA PRO A 64 -0.50 9.16 -10.39
C PRO A 64 -1.65 8.22 -10.76
N LEU A 65 -1.91 7.20 -9.94
CA LEU A 65 -3.04 6.30 -10.12
C LEU A 65 -4.39 7.00 -10.02
N GLU A 66 -4.45 8.15 -9.36
CA GLU A 66 -5.66 8.93 -9.15
C GLU A 66 -5.82 10.06 -10.16
N TRP A 67 -4.81 10.28 -11.01
CA TRP A 67 -4.84 11.34 -12.00
C TRP A 67 -5.93 11.10 -13.03
N SER A 68 -6.63 12.17 -13.36
CA SER A 68 -7.51 12.23 -14.51
C SER A 68 -6.72 12.10 -15.82
N ALA A 69 -7.41 11.76 -16.90
CA ALA A 69 -6.81 11.70 -18.23
C ALA A 69 -6.15 13.03 -18.64
N ALA A 70 -6.70 14.17 -18.20
CA ALA A 70 -6.12 15.48 -18.47
C ALA A 70 -4.79 15.71 -17.73
N GLU A 71 -4.71 15.27 -16.46
CA GLU A 71 -3.48 15.36 -15.66
C GLU A 71 -2.39 14.43 -16.21
N VAL A 72 -2.75 13.21 -16.63
CA VAL A 72 -1.81 12.30 -17.30
C VAL A 72 -1.29 12.93 -18.60
N ALA A 73 -2.18 13.50 -19.43
CA ALA A 73 -1.77 14.17 -20.67
C ALA A 73 -0.84 15.37 -20.42
N ALA A 74 -1.04 16.10 -19.32
CA ALA A 74 -0.24 17.27 -18.95
C ALA A 74 1.22 16.96 -18.57
N VAL A 75 1.55 15.69 -18.26
CA VAL A 75 2.94 15.26 -17.98
C VAL A 75 3.88 15.51 -19.16
N GLY A 76 3.36 15.44 -20.40
CA GLY A 76 4.12 15.70 -21.62
C GLY A 76 5.17 14.65 -22.00
N ASP A 77 5.41 13.65 -21.13
CA ASP A 77 6.30 12.52 -21.40
C ASP A 77 5.50 11.25 -21.75
N PRO A 78 5.59 10.73 -22.98
CA PRO A 78 4.84 9.56 -23.40
C PRO A 78 5.16 8.27 -22.63
N GLY A 79 6.38 8.15 -22.09
CA GLY A 79 6.80 6.98 -21.31
C GLY A 79 6.09 6.94 -19.96
N ILE A 80 6.14 8.05 -19.21
CA ILE A 80 5.44 8.20 -17.93
C ILE A 80 3.92 8.04 -18.14
N GLN A 81 3.36 8.61 -19.20
CA GLN A 81 1.94 8.44 -19.52
C GLN A 81 1.57 6.96 -19.71
N SER A 82 2.37 6.22 -20.46
CA SER A 82 2.15 4.79 -20.70
C SER A 82 2.22 3.98 -19.41
N GLU A 83 3.20 4.26 -18.55
CA GLU A 83 3.34 3.57 -17.26
C GLU A 83 2.15 3.84 -16.32
N VAL A 84 1.71 5.09 -16.21
CA VAL A 84 0.58 5.46 -15.35
C VAL A 84 -0.70 4.79 -15.84
N LEU A 85 -1.00 4.89 -17.14
CA LEU A 85 -2.19 4.27 -17.73
C LEU A 85 -2.16 2.74 -17.59
N GLY A 86 -1.00 2.12 -17.82
CA GLY A 86 -0.82 0.68 -17.64
C GLY A 86 -1.06 0.23 -16.20
N MET A 87 -0.56 0.99 -15.22
CA MET A 87 -0.76 0.68 -13.81
C MET A 87 -2.23 0.90 -13.37
N GLN A 88 -2.87 1.98 -13.81
CA GLN A 88 -4.30 2.22 -13.55
C GLN A 88 -5.18 1.09 -14.09
N ALA A 89 -4.92 0.64 -15.32
CA ALA A 89 -5.63 -0.47 -15.93
C ALA A 89 -5.43 -1.78 -15.14
N CYS A 90 -4.19 -2.07 -14.76
CA CYS A 90 -3.84 -3.27 -13.99
C CYS A 90 -4.59 -3.31 -12.64
N ILE A 91 -4.54 -2.22 -11.86
CA ILE A 91 -5.19 -2.16 -10.54
C ILE A 91 -6.71 -2.28 -10.67
N THR A 92 -7.30 -1.62 -11.68
CA THR A 92 -8.75 -1.70 -11.93
C THR A 92 -9.18 -3.13 -12.25
N ALA A 93 -8.40 -3.85 -13.07
CA ALA A 93 -8.66 -5.25 -13.40
C ALA A 93 -8.54 -6.15 -12.16
N CYS A 94 -7.45 -6.03 -11.39
CA CYS A 94 -7.27 -6.81 -10.15
C CYS A 94 -8.39 -6.55 -9.12
N TRP A 95 -8.89 -5.32 -9.03
CA TRP A 95 -10.02 -5.01 -8.15
C TRP A 95 -11.31 -5.69 -8.62
N GLY A 96 -11.59 -5.70 -9.93
CA GLY A 96 -12.73 -6.41 -10.50
C GLY A 96 -12.72 -7.90 -10.14
N GLU A 97 -11.57 -8.57 -10.34
CA GLU A 97 -11.40 -9.98 -9.99
C GLU A 97 -11.62 -10.25 -8.49
N ALA A 98 -11.09 -9.38 -7.62
CA ALA A 98 -11.26 -9.51 -6.17
C ALA A 98 -12.71 -9.29 -5.72
N ALA A 99 -13.41 -8.33 -6.32
CA ALA A 99 -14.81 -8.04 -6.03
C ALA A 99 -15.72 -9.21 -6.44
N GLU A 100 -15.53 -9.76 -7.64
CA GLU A 100 -16.27 -10.95 -8.10
C GLU A 100 -16.04 -12.17 -7.19
N ALA A 101 -14.81 -12.39 -6.75
CA ALA A 101 -14.48 -13.48 -5.83
C ALA A 101 -15.14 -13.31 -4.45
N ALA A 102 -15.28 -12.07 -3.97
CA ALA A 102 -15.96 -11.78 -2.70
C ALA A 102 -17.48 -11.99 -2.79
N GLU A 103 -18.08 -11.70 -3.95
CA GLU A 103 -19.51 -11.91 -4.22
C GLU A 103 -19.85 -13.39 -4.53
N GLY A 104 -18.90 -14.15 -5.09
CA GLY A 104 -19.03 -15.57 -5.43
C GLY A 104 -18.74 -16.57 -4.29
N GLY A 105 -18.53 -16.11 -3.05
CA GLY A 105 -18.26 -16.96 -1.89
C GLY A 105 -19.41 -17.94 -1.57
N PRO A 106 -19.13 -19.15 -1.04
CA PRO A 106 -20.10 -20.24 -0.99
C PRO A 106 -21.17 -19.98 0.09
N GLY A 107 -22.35 -19.58 -0.36
CA GLY A 107 -23.56 -19.52 0.45
C GLY A 107 -24.79 -19.76 -0.41
N GLY A 108 -25.10 -21.02 -0.69
CA GLY A 108 -26.31 -21.38 -1.43
C GLY A 108 -26.36 -22.83 -1.87
N GLY A 109 -26.58 -23.74 -0.92
CA GLY A 109 -26.79 -25.16 -1.19
C GLY A 109 -27.29 -25.89 0.04
N ASP A 110 -28.52 -25.56 0.47
CA ASP A 110 -29.31 -26.43 1.35
C ASP A 110 -29.68 -27.71 0.58
N GLY A 111 -29.50 -28.85 1.25
CA GLY A 111 -29.93 -30.19 0.85
C GLY A 111 -29.64 -31.19 1.95
#